data_AF-A0A935FHY5-F1
#
_entry.id   AF-A0A935FHY5-F1
#
_cell.length_a   1.000
_cell.length_b   1.000
_cell.length_c   1.000
_cell.angle_alpha   90.00
_cell.angle_beta   90.00
_cell.angle_gamma   90.00
#
_symmetry.space_group_name_H-M   'P 1'
#
loop_
_entity.id
_entity.type
_entity.pdbx_description
1 polymer ?
#
loop_
_entity_poly.entity_id
_entity_poly.type
_entity_poly.pdbx_seq_one_letter_code
_entity_poly.pdbx_strand_id
1 'polypeptide(L)'
;MATQAPHVGGLAVGLAMMALASELGIEADLAAAPAEIPLSTAALLFAETPSRFLVAVAPDRAQGFEDLCDERRVPWGRIGSTVPAQHLMLACGAERRPVVELPLEALHTRYLETLRHGL
;
A
#
# COMPACT_ATOMS: atom_id res chain seq x y z
N MET A 1 -7.14 -8.34 10.71
CA MET A 1 -6.45 -8.60 9.44
C MET A 1 -7.34 -8.03 8.35
N ALA A 2 -6.83 -7.06 7.60
CA ALA A 2 -7.50 -6.54 6.41
C ALA A 2 -6.63 -6.87 5.19
N THR A 3 -7.24 -7.31 4.11
CA THR A 3 -6.55 -7.71 2.88
C THR A 3 -7.17 -6.98 1.70
N GLN A 4 -6.34 -6.42 0.83
CA GLN A 4 -6.76 -5.83 -0.43
C GLN A 4 -5.84 -6.31 -1.56
N ALA A 5 -6.41 -6.77 -2.67
CA ALA A 5 -5.62 -7.05 -3.86
C ALA A 5 -5.34 -5.72 -4.60
N PRO A 6 -4.10 -5.48 -5.09
CA PRO A 6 -3.86 -4.45 -6.10
C PRO A 6 -4.74 -4.78 -7.31
N HIS A 7 -5.78 -3.98 -7.52
CA HIS A 7 -6.67 -4.01 -8.68
C HIS A 7 -6.24 -2.89 -9.64
N VAL A 8 -7.17 -2.36 -10.43
CA VAL A 8 -6.95 -1.20 -11.31
C VAL A 8 -6.22 -0.09 -10.55
N GLY A 9 -5.03 0.29 -11.02
CA GLY A 9 -4.18 1.33 -10.43
C GLY A 9 -3.05 0.87 -9.50
N GLY A 10 -2.85 -0.43 -9.27
CA GLY A 10 -1.65 -0.97 -8.63
C GLY A 10 -1.51 -0.74 -7.12
N LEU A 11 -0.28 -0.77 -6.60
CA LEU A 11 0.01 -0.69 -5.15
C LEU A 11 -0.36 0.68 -4.57
N ALA A 12 -0.12 1.76 -5.31
CA ALA A 12 -0.43 3.11 -4.85
C ALA A 12 -1.92 3.29 -4.58
N VAL A 13 -2.77 2.85 -5.51
CA VAL A 13 -4.23 2.92 -5.35
C VAL A 13 -4.70 1.95 -4.26
N GLY A 14 -4.14 0.74 -4.19
CA GLY A 14 -4.45 -0.21 -3.13
C GLY A 14 -4.20 0.35 -1.73
N LEU A 15 -3.05 1.01 -1.52
CA LEU A 15 -2.72 1.67 -0.26
C LEU A 15 -3.61 2.88 0.03
N ALA A 16 -3.94 3.68 -0.99
CA ALA A 16 -4.90 4.78 -0.83
C ALA A 16 -6.27 4.27 -0.35
N MET A 17 -6.77 3.18 -0.94
CA MET A 17 -8.03 2.56 -0.52
C MET A 17 -7.96 2.01 0.91
N MET A 18 -6.82 1.43 1.33
CA MET A 18 -6.63 0.96 2.71
C MET A 18 -6.59 2.13 3.70
N ALA A 19 -5.94 3.24 3.35
CA ALA A 19 -5.92 4.45 4.18
C ALA A 19 -7.35 5.01 4.36
N LEU A 20 -8.11 5.14 3.26
CA LEU A 20 -9.49 5.59 3.29
C LEU A 20 -10.41 4.66 4.11
N ALA A 21 -10.26 3.34 3.95
CA ALA A 21 -11.11 2.38 4.65
C ALA A 21 -10.80 2.27 6.15
N SER A 22 -9.57 2.58 6.57
CA SER A 22 -9.16 2.52 7.97
C SER A 22 -9.23 3.88 8.70
N GLU A 23 -9.36 4.98 7.96
CA GLU A 23 -9.25 6.36 8.47
C GLU A 23 -7.91 6.62 9.21
N LEU A 24 -6.87 5.89 8.82
CA LEU A 24 -5.50 6.01 9.34
C LEU A 24 -4.54 6.36 8.21
N GLY A 25 -3.48 7.11 8.55
CA GLY A 25 -2.39 7.34 7.61
C GLY A 25 -1.57 6.08 7.34
N ILE A 26 -0.84 6.11 6.23
CA ILE A 26 0.06 5.05 5.82
C ILE A 26 1.38 5.67 5.38
N GLU A 27 2.47 5.12 5.90
CA GLU A 27 3.82 5.39 5.42
C GLU A 27 4.40 4.09 4.86
N ALA A 28 4.74 4.09 3.57
CA ALA A 28 5.24 2.92 2.88
C ALA A 28 6.43 3.21 1.96
N ASP A 29 7.39 2.30 1.92
CA ASP A 29 8.45 2.22 0.92
C ASP A 29 8.21 0.99 0.02
N LEU A 30 7.85 1.25 -1.23
CA LEU A 30 7.51 0.22 -2.19
C LEU A 30 8.73 -0.52 -2.73
N ALA A 31 9.96 -0.06 -2.47
CA ALA A 31 11.17 -0.79 -2.85
C ALA A 31 11.34 -2.12 -2.09
N ALA A 32 10.65 -2.28 -0.96
CA ALA A 32 10.61 -3.54 -0.22
C ALA A 32 9.63 -4.56 -0.82
N ALA A 33 8.81 -4.19 -1.80
CA ALA A 33 7.88 -5.11 -2.44
C ALA A 33 8.65 -6.15 -3.29
N PRO A 34 8.27 -7.45 -3.25
CA PRO A 34 8.89 -8.46 -4.10
C PRO A 34 8.78 -8.12 -5.59
N ALA A 35 9.91 -8.18 -6.30
CA ALA A 35 9.98 -7.98 -7.74
C ALA A 35 11.05 -8.91 -8.35
N GLU A 36 10.75 -9.49 -9.52
CA GLU A 36 11.67 -10.38 -10.24
C GLU A 36 12.78 -9.60 -10.96
N ILE A 37 12.49 -8.36 -11.34
CA ILE A 37 13.41 -7.45 -12.05
C ILE A 37 13.39 -6.08 -11.38
N PRO A 38 14.44 -5.27 -11.53
CA PRO A 38 14.40 -3.87 -11.14
C PRO A 38 13.25 -3.15 -11.85
N LEU A 39 12.38 -2.52 -11.07
CA LEU A 39 11.22 -1.78 -11.56
C LEU A 39 11.48 -0.27 -11.48
N SER A 40 10.92 0.48 -12.44
CA SER A 40 10.85 1.93 -12.32
C SER A 40 9.89 2.33 -11.20
N THR A 41 10.02 3.55 -10.67
CA THR A 41 9.09 4.13 -9.69
C THR A 41 7.64 4.03 -10.15
N ALA A 42 7.37 4.33 -11.43
CA ALA A 42 6.02 4.23 -11.99
C ALA A 42 5.48 2.79 -11.99
N ALA A 43 6.33 1.81 -12.32
CA ALA A 43 5.94 0.41 -12.29
C ALA A 43 5.70 -0.08 -10.85
N LEU A 44 6.51 0.33 -9.87
CA LEU A 44 6.25 0.02 -8.46
C LEU A 44 4.89 0.56 -7.99
N LEU A 45 4.56 1.79 -8.37
CA LEU A 45 3.31 2.45 -7.96
C LEU A 45 2.09 1.84 -8.65
N PHE A 46 2.13 1.67 -9.98
CA PHE A 46 0.95 1.49 -10.81
C PHE A 46 0.89 0.19 -11.61
N ALA A 47 1.90 -0.69 -11.54
CA ALA A 47 1.78 -2.00 -12.20
C ALA A 47 0.58 -2.76 -11.64
N GLU A 48 -0.16 -3.44 -12.52
CA GLU A 48 -1.33 -4.26 -12.20
C GLU A 48 -1.02 -5.76 -12.28
N THR A 49 0.24 -6.13 -12.04
CA THR A 49 0.68 -7.54 -12.05
C THR A 49 -0.25 -8.37 -11.16
N PRO A 50 -0.83 -9.46 -11.68
CA PRO A 50 -1.80 -10.27 -10.95
C PRO A 50 -1.17 -11.00 -9.76
N SER A 51 -2.01 -11.62 -8.92
CA SER A 51 -1.60 -12.50 -7.81
C SER A 51 -0.76 -11.82 -6.72
N ARG A 52 -0.99 -10.51 -6.50
CA ARG A 52 -0.39 -9.76 -5.38
C ARG A 52 -1.47 -9.40 -4.36
N PHE A 53 -1.07 -9.26 -3.10
CA PHE A 53 -1.95 -8.89 -2.00
C PHE A 53 -1.27 -7.88 -1.08
N LEU A 54 -2.00 -6.85 -0.67
CA LEU A 54 -1.66 -5.99 0.47
C LEU A 54 -2.37 -6.53 1.71
N VAL A 55 -1.61 -6.68 2.80
CA VAL A 55 -2.13 -7.24 4.06
C VAL A 55 -1.74 -6.33 5.21
N ALA A 56 -2.73 -5.88 5.98
CA ALA A 56 -2.51 -5.20 7.26
C ALA A 56 -2.55 -6.23 8.40
N VAL A 57 -1.42 -6.37 9.09
CA VAL A 57 -1.22 -7.30 10.21
C VAL A 57 -0.95 -6.49 11.48
N ALA A 58 -1.56 -6.92 12.60
CA ALA A 58 -1.32 -6.29 13.89
C ALA A 58 0.14 -6.54 14.33
N PRO A 59 0.82 -5.58 14.99
CA PRO A 59 2.24 -5.70 15.32
C PRO A 59 2.61 -6.96 16.12
N ASP A 60 1.72 -7.40 17.02
CA ASP A 60 1.86 -8.61 17.83
C ASP A 60 1.75 -9.92 17.03
N ARG A 61 1.24 -9.86 15.79
CA ARG A 61 1.09 -11.00 14.88
C ARG A 61 1.99 -10.92 13.65
N ALA A 62 2.76 -9.85 13.50
CA ALA A 62 3.59 -9.61 12.33
C ALA A 62 4.60 -10.74 12.12
N GLN A 63 5.39 -11.08 13.16
CA GLN A 63 6.41 -12.13 13.06
C GLN A 63 5.81 -13.48 12.66
N GLY A 64 4.72 -13.91 13.31
CA GLY A 64 4.09 -15.19 12.97
C GLY A 64 3.49 -15.23 11.56
N PHE A 65 3.08 -14.08 11.01
CA PHE A 65 2.65 -13.99 9.62
C PHE A 65 3.83 -14.09 8.65
N GLU A 66 4.94 -13.39 8.95
CA GLU A 66 6.19 -13.45 8.17
C GLU A 66 6.76 -14.89 8.15
N ASP A 67 6.82 -15.55 9.30
CA ASP A 67 7.27 -16.95 9.43
C ASP A 67 6.39 -17.89 8.60
N LEU A 68 5.07 -17.67 8.57
CA LEU A 68 4.14 -18.46 7.77
C LEU A 68 4.36 -18.24 6.27
N CYS A 69 4.63 -17.02 5.84
CA CYS A 69 4.97 -16.74 4.44
C CYS A 69 6.25 -17.46 4.02
N ASP A 70 7.28 -17.47 4.88
CA ASP A 70 8.54 -18.18 4.64
C ASP A 70 8.34 -19.70 4.58
N GLU A 71 7.62 -20.29 5.54
CA GLU A 71 7.28 -21.72 5.57
C GLU A 71 6.59 -22.16 4.27
N ARG A 72 5.66 -21.32 3.78
CA ARG A 72 4.88 -21.58 2.57
C ARG A 72 5.55 -21.10 1.28
N ARG A 73 6.77 -20.54 1.36
CA ARG A 73 7.53 -20.00 0.23
C ARG A 73 6.73 -18.99 -0.59
N VAL A 74 5.93 -18.17 0.08
CA VAL A 74 5.20 -17.06 -0.54
C VAL A 74 6.10 -15.84 -0.53
N PRO A 75 6.48 -15.28 -1.70
CA PRO A 75 7.25 -14.04 -1.75
C PRO A 75 6.51 -12.92 -1.03
N TRP A 76 7.18 -12.27 -0.09
CA TRP A 76 6.59 -11.20 0.72
C TRP A 76 7.60 -10.08 0.97
N GLY A 77 7.07 -8.91 1.32
CA GLY A 77 7.87 -7.76 1.70
C GLY A 77 7.06 -6.84 2.61
N ARG A 78 7.63 -6.50 3.77
CA ARG A 78 7.04 -5.50 4.65
C ARG A 78 7.34 -4.12 4.09
N ILE A 79 6.33 -3.50 3.50
CA ILE A 79 6.47 -2.21 2.81
C ILE A 79 6.22 -1.01 3.71
N GLY A 80 5.63 -1.14 4.90
CA GLY A 80 5.28 0.03 5.71
C GLY A 80 4.42 -0.26 6.93
N SER A 81 3.84 0.81 7.49
CA SER A 81 2.96 0.75 8.66
C SER A 81 1.86 1.82 8.58
N THR A 82 0.76 1.56 9.27
CA THR A 82 -0.25 2.59 9.57
C THR A 82 0.25 3.54 10.64
N VAL A 83 -0.07 4.83 10.52
CA VAL A 83 0.35 5.88 11.47
C VAL A 83 -0.85 6.74 11.90
N PRO A 84 -0.81 7.39 13.08
CA PRO A 84 -1.85 8.34 13.49
C PRO A 84 -1.89 9.62 12.65
N ALA A 85 -0.79 9.97 11.95
CA ALA A 85 -0.75 11.12 11.06
C ALA A 85 -1.77 10.94 9.92
N GLN A 86 -2.50 11.99 9.57
CA GLN A 86 -3.58 11.93 8.57
C GLN A 86 -3.05 12.11 7.14
N HIS A 87 -2.09 11.27 6.73
CA HIS A 87 -1.49 11.31 5.39
C HIS A 87 -1.20 9.93 4.76
N LEU A 88 -1.14 9.91 3.43
CA LEU A 88 -0.58 8.82 2.65
C LEU A 88 0.79 9.26 2.13
N MET A 89 1.84 8.64 2.63
CA MET A 89 3.22 8.84 2.19
C MET A 89 3.74 7.56 1.54
N LEU A 90 4.09 7.65 0.25
CA LEU A 90 4.71 6.56 -0.50
C LEU A 90 6.11 6.99 -0.94
N ALA A 91 7.11 6.17 -0.65
CA ALA A 91 8.47 6.30 -1.15
C ALA A 91 8.82 5.11 -2.06
N CYS A 92 9.82 5.32 -2.92
CA CYS A 92 10.41 4.26 -3.72
C CYS A 92 11.94 4.41 -3.68
N GLY A 93 12.62 3.55 -2.91
CA GLY A 93 14.07 3.38 -2.98
C GLY A 93 14.83 3.74 -1.70
N ALA A 94 16.14 3.51 -1.72
CA ALA A 94 16.99 3.52 -0.52
C ALA A 94 17.00 4.83 0.27
N GLU A 95 16.75 5.97 -0.39
CA GLU A 95 16.72 7.28 0.28
C GLU A 95 15.40 7.60 0.98
N ARG A 96 14.37 6.73 0.87
CA ARG A 96 13.02 6.89 1.43
C ARG A 96 12.38 8.27 1.18
N ARG A 97 12.81 8.97 0.13
CA ARG A 97 12.21 10.24 -0.28
C ARG A 97 10.77 9.98 -0.77
N PRO A 98 9.77 10.72 -0.26
CA PRO A 98 8.40 10.55 -0.71
C PRO A 98 8.28 10.91 -2.19
N VAL A 99 7.65 10.00 -2.94
CA VAL A 99 7.21 10.20 -4.33
C VAL A 99 5.73 10.57 -4.38
N VAL A 100 4.96 10.19 -3.35
CA VAL A 100 3.58 10.63 -3.11
C VAL A 100 3.50 11.04 -1.64
N GLU A 101 2.93 12.21 -1.39
CA GLU A 101 2.58 12.68 -0.05
C GLU A 101 1.27 13.46 -0.17
N LEU A 102 0.18 12.89 0.35
CA LEU A 102 -1.16 13.45 0.24
C LEU A 102 -1.87 13.40 1.60
N PRO A 103 -2.53 14.49 2.03
CA PRO A 103 -3.42 14.45 3.17
C PRO A 103 -4.58 13.46 2.93
N LEU A 104 -4.98 12.73 3.98
CA LEU A 104 -6.13 11.81 3.89
C LEU A 104 -7.41 12.56 3.51
N GLU A 105 -7.60 13.79 3.99
CA GLU A 105 -8.73 14.65 3.63
C GLU A 105 -8.82 14.90 2.11
N ALA A 106 -7.67 15.11 1.45
CA ALA A 106 -7.62 15.31 0.01
C ALA A 106 -8.02 14.03 -0.74
N LEU A 107 -7.58 12.86 -0.27
CA LEU A 107 -8.01 11.56 -0.81
C LEU A 107 -9.51 11.35 -0.62
N HIS A 108 -10.05 11.61 0.57
CA HIS A 108 -11.48 11.47 0.87
C HIS A 108 -12.33 12.37 -0.04
N THR A 109 -11.94 13.64 -0.17
CA THR A 109 -12.65 14.62 -0.99
C THR A 109 -12.71 14.15 -2.44
N ARG A 110 -11.57 13.77 -3.01
CA ARG A 110 -11.49 13.29 -4.40
C ARG A 110 -12.26 12.00 -4.62
N TYR A 111 -12.18 11.06 -3.69
CA TYR A 111 -12.92 9.81 -3.77
C TYR A 111 -14.44 10.06 -3.77
N LEU A 112 -14.94 10.88 -2.84
CA LEU A 112 -16.37 11.20 -2.74
C LEU A 112 -16.88 11.99 -3.95
N GLU A 113 -16.09 12.89 -4.53
CA GLU A 113 -16.44 13.60 -5.77
C GLU A 113 -16.79 12.63 -6.91
N THR A 114 -16.08 11.50 -7.03
CA THR A 114 -16.39 10.50 -8.08
C THR A 114 -17.75 9.84 -7.92
N LEU A 115 -18.25 9.74 -6.68
CA LEU A 115 -19.56 9.15 -6.37
C LEU A 115 -20.71 10.14 -6.62
N ARG A 116 -20.41 11.45 -6.73
CA ARG A 116 -21.44 12.51 -6.86
C ARG A 116 -21.93 12.74 -8.28
N HIS A 117 -21.36 12.07 -9.28
CA HIS A 117 -21.79 12.17 -10.69
C HIS A 117 -22.92 11.19 -11.08
N GLY A 118 -23.59 10.57 -10.10
CA GLY A 118 -24.64 9.56 -10.32
C GLY A 118 -25.95 9.75 -9.52
N LEU A 119 -26.19 10.93 -8.95
CA LEU A 119 -27.45 11.29 -8.29
C LEU A 119 -28.11 12.48 -8.97
#